data_AF-A0A183DR98-F1
#
_entry.id   AF-A0A183DR98-F1
#
_cell.length_a   1.000
_cell.length_b   1.000
_cell.length_c   1.000
_cell.angle_alpha   90.00
_cell.angle_beta   90.00
_cell.angle_gamma   90.00
#
_symmetry.space_group_name_H-M   'P 1'
#
loop_
_entity.id
_entity.type
_entity.pdbx_description
1 polymer ?
#
loop_
_entity_poly.entity_id
_entity_poly.type
_entity_poly.pdbx_seq_one_letter_code
_entity_poly.pdbx_strand_id
1 'polypeptide(L)'
;MSELCKSWTPLGELDRSAVVENLQLVLARIEEAWGSTRQTAFWRNRKPSLVAVSKTKPAAVVECCYGAGQLRFGENYIQELADKADALKLRCPDIQWHFIGTVQSNKFCEVVKENEDDFELSMGMSHDFETAIAQGSTSVRVGSAIFGPRLKKVS
;
A
#
# COMPACT_ATOMS: atom_id res chain seq x y z
N MET A 1 -30.33 11.11 12.24
CA MET A 1 -30.87 11.57 10.93
C MET A 1 -30.52 13.03 10.74
N SER A 2 -29.51 13.30 9.94
CA SER A 2 -29.30 14.61 9.31
C SER A 2 -28.48 14.35 8.06
N GLU A 3 -29.20 14.07 6.99
CA GLU A 3 -28.72 14.17 5.62
C GLU A 3 -28.09 15.55 5.41
N LEU A 4 -26.88 15.58 4.84
CA LEU A 4 -26.36 16.57 3.89
C LEU A 4 -24.83 16.44 3.83
N CYS A 5 -24.35 15.29 3.33
CA CYS A 5 -23.02 15.21 2.70
C CYS A 5 -23.17 14.76 1.24
N LYS A 6 -24.11 15.42 0.54
CA LYS A 6 -24.23 15.40 -0.91
C LYS A 6 -23.65 16.70 -1.44
N SER A 7 -22.32 16.83 -1.39
CA SER A 7 -21.59 17.84 -2.17
C SER A 7 -20.51 17.12 -2.98
N TRP A 8 -20.95 16.59 -4.12
CA TRP A 8 -20.12 16.10 -5.20
C TRP A 8 -19.26 17.25 -5.71
N THR A 9 -17.93 17.14 -5.55
CA THR A 9 -16.95 18.10 -6.06
C THR A 9 -16.36 17.60 -7.39
N PRO A 10 -16.07 18.49 -8.35
CA PRO A 10 -15.75 18.11 -9.72
C PRO A 10 -14.29 17.66 -9.87
N LEU A 11 -14.08 16.61 -10.66
CA LEU A 11 -12.79 16.13 -11.19
C LEU A 11 -11.79 15.53 -10.18
N GLY A 12 -12.05 14.28 -9.78
CA GLY A 12 -10.98 13.27 -9.67
C GLY A 12 -10.07 13.31 -8.44
N GLU A 13 -10.47 13.97 -7.36
CA GLU A 13 -9.79 13.79 -6.08
C GLU A 13 -10.28 12.47 -5.46
N LEU A 14 -9.37 11.52 -5.20
CA LEU A 14 -9.74 10.36 -4.37
C LEU A 14 -10.26 10.91 -3.04
N ASP A 15 -11.48 10.53 -2.65
CA ASP A 15 -11.98 10.81 -1.32
C ASP A 15 -11.06 10.14 -0.29
N ARG A 16 -10.31 10.97 0.44
CA ARG A 16 -9.32 10.54 1.42
C ARG A 16 -10.00 9.78 2.56
N SER A 17 -11.25 10.12 2.91
CA SER A 17 -12.03 9.38 3.92
C SER A 17 -12.33 7.97 3.44
N ALA A 18 -12.86 7.84 2.22
CA ALA A 18 -13.17 6.55 1.63
C ALA A 18 -11.94 5.64 1.52
N VAL A 19 -10.76 6.19 1.20
CA VAL A 19 -9.51 5.41 1.17
C VAL A 19 -9.14 4.88 2.56
N VAL A 20 -9.24 5.72 3.59
CA VAL A 20 -8.95 5.30 4.97
C VAL A 20 -9.95 4.25 5.43
N GLU A 21 -11.23 4.40 5.14
CA GLU A 21 -12.26 3.40 5.43
C GLU A 21 -11.96 2.06 4.74
N ASN A 22 -11.62 2.09 3.45
CA ASN A 22 -11.23 0.91 2.70
C ASN A 22 -9.98 0.23 3.29
N LEU A 23 -8.98 1.01 3.70
CA LEU A 23 -7.79 0.50 4.38
C LEU A 23 -8.17 -0.25 5.66
N GLN A 24 -9.03 0.34 6.50
CA GLN A 24 -9.48 -0.30 7.75
C GLN A 24 -10.26 -1.59 7.48
N LEU A 25 -11.12 -1.61 6.45
CA LEU A 25 -11.82 -2.82 6.03
C LEU A 25 -10.85 -3.93 5.59
N VAL A 26 -9.81 -3.59 4.83
CA VAL A 26 -8.78 -4.55 4.41
C VAL A 26 -7.99 -5.07 5.61
N LEU A 27 -7.59 -4.20 6.53
CA LEU A 27 -6.89 -4.59 7.75
C LEU A 27 -7.73 -5.52 8.63
N ALA A 28 -9.03 -5.23 8.78
CA ALA A 28 -9.96 -6.08 9.52
C ALA A 28 -10.11 -7.47 8.87
N ARG A 29 -10.21 -7.54 7.54
CA ARG A 29 -10.26 -8.82 6.81
C ARG A 29 -8.98 -9.64 6.95
N ILE A 30 -7.81 -8.97 6.94
CA ILE A 30 -6.53 -9.65 7.19
C ILE A 30 -6.48 -10.19 8.62
N GLU A 31 -6.96 -9.43 9.60
CA GLU A 31 -7.04 -9.88 11.00
C GLU A 31 -7.95 -11.11 11.14
N GLU A 32 -9.11 -11.11 10.50
CA GLU A 32 -10.05 -12.24 10.51
C GLU A 32 -9.46 -13.51 9.86
N ALA A 33 -8.85 -13.35 8.68
CA ALA A 33 -8.17 -14.44 7.97
C ALA A 33 -7.00 -15.01 8.79
N TRP A 34 -6.24 -14.13 9.46
CA TRP A 34 -5.16 -14.54 10.35
C TRP A 34 -5.68 -15.20 11.63
N GLY A 35 -6.74 -14.68 12.25
CA GLY A 35 -7.35 -15.24 13.45
C GLY A 35 -7.76 -16.69 13.28
N SER A 36 -8.23 -17.06 12.09
CA SER A 36 -8.60 -18.43 11.72
C SER A 36 -7.40 -19.37 11.56
N THR A 37 -6.19 -18.86 11.33
CA THR A 37 -4.96 -19.64 11.05
C THR A 37 -3.91 -19.57 12.17
N ARG A 38 -4.07 -18.64 13.12
CA ARG A 38 -3.14 -18.36 14.23
C ARG A 38 -2.88 -19.53 15.17
N GLN A 39 -3.76 -20.54 15.19
CA GLN A 39 -3.59 -21.76 16.00
C GLN A 39 -2.50 -22.70 15.46
N THR A 40 -2.11 -22.55 14.19
CA THR A 40 -1.02 -23.33 13.60
C THR A 40 0.34 -22.92 14.17
N ALA A 41 1.27 -23.88 14.27
CA ALA A 41 2.62 -23.60 14.78
C ALA A 41 3.36 -22.53 13.96
N PHE A 42 3.09 -22.46 12.65
CA PHE A 42 3.67 -21.47 11.75
C PHE A 42 3.23 -20.04 12.09
N TRP A 43 1.93 -19.83 12.36
CA TRP A 43 1.35 -18.51 12.60
C TRP A 43 1.38 -18.05 14.07
N ARG A 44 1.77 -18.94 15.00
CA ARG A 44 1.63 -18.75 16.45
C ARG A 44 2.25 -17.46 17.01
N ASN A 45 3.21 -16.85 16.30
CA ASN A 45 3.81 -15.54 16.63
C ASN A 45 4.13 -14.72 15.36
N ARG A 46 3.45 -14.99 14.25
CA ARG A 46 3.69 -14.30 12.97
C ARG A 46 2.38 -13.69 12.54
N LYS A 47 2.31 -12.37 12.45
CA LYS A 47 1.17 -11.68 11.84
C LYS A 47 1.55 -11.32 10.40
N PRO A 48 0.69 -11.58 9.41
CA PRO A 48 0.95 -11.14 8.05
C PRO A 48 1.01 -9.61 8.00
N SER A 49 1.98 -9.06 7.28
CA SER A 49 2.13 -7.61 7.08
C SER A 49 1.42 -7.15 5.80
N LEU A 50 0.65 -6.07 5.86
CA LEU A 50 0.05 -5.44 4.70
C LEU A 50 1.02 -4.44 4.06
N VAL A 51 1.25 -4.57 2.75
CA VAL A 51 1.92 -3.58 1.89
C VAL A 51 0.85 -2.93 1.00
N ALA A 52 0.56 -1.65 1.23
CA ALA A 52 -0.44 -0.90 0.49
C ALA A 52 0.14 -0.39 -0.84
N VAL A 53 -0.38 -0.88 -1.97
CA VAL A 53 0.17 -0.58 -3.30
C VAL A 53 -0.40 0.73 -3.85
N SER A 54 0.38 1.81 -3.75
CA SER A 54 -0.02 3.19 -4.05
C SER A 54 0.38 3.70 -5.45
N LYS A 55 0.78 2.80 -6.36
CA LYS A 55 1.12 3.16 -7.74
C LYS A 55 0.01 3.97 -8.40
N THR A 56 0.38 4.98 -9.19
CA THR A 56 -0.52 5.92 -9.87
C THR A 56 -1.41 6.75 -8.94
N LYS A 57 -1.10 6.81 -7.64
CA LYS A 57 -1.83 7.61 -6.63
C LYS A 57 -0.97 8.76 -6.12
N PRO A 58 -1.57 9.94 -5.84
CA PRO A 58 -0.82 11.09 -5.34
C PRO A 58 -0.32 10.85 -3.90
N ALA A 59 0.78 11.52 -3.54
CA ALA A 59 1.39 11.43 -2.20
C ALA A 59 0.42 11.81 -1.06
N ALA A 60 -0.54 12.70 -1.32
CA ALA A 60 -1.57 13.08 -0.34
C ALA A 60 -2.41 11.89 0.16
N VAL A 61 -2.67 10.90 -0.70
CA VAL A 61 -3.43 9.71 -0.31
C VAL A 61 -2.56 8.77 0.54
N VAL A 62 -1.27 8.66 0.23
CA VAL A 62 -0.30 7.90 1.03
C VAL A 62 -0.21 8.49 2.44
N GLU A 63 -0.11 9.82 2.55
CA GLU A 63 -0.12 10.52 3.83
C GLU A 63 -1.40 10.26 4.64
N CYS A 64 -2.57 10.21 3.99
CA CYS A 64 -3.82 9.90 4.68
C CYS A 64 -3.82 8.47 5.24
N CYS A 65 -3.35 7.49 4.47
CA CYS A 65 -3.18 6.13 4.95
C CYS A 65 -2.14 6.05 6.08
N TYR A 66 -1.07 6.84 6.00
CA TYR A 66 -0.07 6.94 7.06
C TYR A 66 -0.67 7.49 8.36
N GLY A 67 -1.49 8.54 8.29
CA GLY A 67 -2.24 9.05 9.44
C GLY A 67 -3.21 8.03 10.04
N ALA A 68 -3.62 7.03 9.25
CA ALA A 68 -4.42 5.88 9.71
C ALA A 68 -3.57 4.70 10.24
N GLY A 69 -2.25 4.87 10.35
CA GLY A 69 -1.32 3.88 10.90
C GLY A 69 -0.70 2.93 9.87
N GLN A 70 -0.94 3.13 8.56
CA GLN A 70 -0.28 2.32 7.53
C GLN A 70 1.17 2.78 7.31
N LEU A 71 2.11 1.86 7.51
CA LEU A 71 3.54 2.18 7.38
C LEU A 71 4.18 1.66 6.09
N ARG A 72 3.66 0.56 5.54
CA ARG A 72 4.29 -0.12 4.39
C ARG A 72 3.57 0.23 3.09
N PHE A 73 4.29 0.82 2.16
CA PHE A 73 3.75 1.20 0.85
C PHE A 73 4.53 0.56 -0.29
N GLY A 74 3.83 0.18 -1.35
CA GLY A 74 4.37 -0.53 -2.51
C GLY A 74 4.29 0.31 -3.79
N GLU A 75 5.42 0.47 -4.50
CA GLU A 75 5.50 1.21 -5.76
C GLU A 75 6.04 0.36 -6.91
N ASN A 76 5.53 0.64 -8.12
CA ASN A 76 5.92 -0.09 -9.34
C ASN A 76 7.06 0.59 -10.11
N TYR A 77 7.27 1.89 -9.92
CA TYR A 77 8.27 2.68 -10.64
C TYR A 77 9.18 3.38 -9.64
N ILE A 78 10.49 3.24 -9.82
CA ILE A 78 11.50 3.81 -8.91
C ILE A 78 11.36 5.34 -8.82
N GLN A 79 11.13 6.02 -9.94
CA GLN A 79 10.96 7.48 -9.94
C GLN A 79 9.75 7.91 -9.11
N GLU A 80 8.61 7.23 -9.29
CA GLU A 80 7.39 7.52 -8.51
C GLU A 80 7.60 7.27 -7.01
N LEU A 81 8.38 6.23 -6.67
CA LEU A 81 8.78 5.96 -5.30
C LEU A 81 9.64 7.11 -4.77
N ALA A 82 10.74 7.45 -5.45
CA ALA A 82 11.67 8.49 -5.02
C ALA A 82 10.97 9.84 -4.82
N ASP A 83 10.15 10.27 -5.79
CA ASP A 83 9.40 11.53 -5.70
C ASP A 83 8.47 11.57 -4.47
N LYS A 84 7.81 10.44 -4.16
CA LYS A 84 6.93 10.33 -2.98
C LYS A 84 7.72 10.25 -1.68
N ALA A 85 8.81 9.48 -1.67
CA ALA A 85 9.67 9.34 -0.52
C ALA A 85 10.22 10.72 -0.12
N ASP A 86 10.73 11.49 -1.08
CA ASP A 86 11.21 12.85 -0.83
C ASP A 86 10.10 13.79 -0.36
N ALA A 87 8.93 13.75 -1.01
CA ALA A 87 7.79 14.59 -0.63
C ALA A 87 7.22 14.28 0.76
N LEU A 88 7.38 13.03 1.24
CA LEU A 88 6.80 12.55 2.51
C LEU A 88 7.84 12.40 3.62
N LYS A 89 9.14 12.42 3.33
CA LYS A 89 10.23 12.19 4.28
C LYS A 89 10.11 12.96 5.59
N LEU A 90 9.69 14.23 5.53
CA LEU A 90 9.55 15.09 6.71
C LEU A 90 8.27 14.85 7.51
N ARG A 91 7.19 14.42 6.85
CA ARG A 91 5.85 14.27 7.46
C ARG A 91 5.55 12.84 7.87
N CYS A 92 6.17 11.88 7.20
CA CYS A 92 5.95 10.45 7.34
C CYS A 92 7.30 9.71 7.33
N PRO A 93 8.17 9.95 8.34
CA PRO A 93 9.52 9.37 8.37
C PRO A 93 9.53 7.85 8.56
N ASP A 94 8.47 7.28 9.16
CA ASP A 94 8.40 5.85 9.46
C ASP A 94 7.85 5.01 8.29
N ILE A 95 7.69 5.61 7.11
CA ILE A 95 7.24 4.88 5.92
C ILE A 95 8.32 3.89 5.48
N GLN A 96 7.91 2.64 5.33
CA GLN A 96 8.70 1.57 4.72
C GLN A 96 8.28 1.42 3.25
N TRP A 97 9.17 1.84 2.35
CA TRP A 97 8.94 1.78 0.92
C TRP A 97 9.36 0.43 0.34
N HIS A 98 8.45 -0.22 -0.38
CA HIS A 98 8.70 -1.48 -1.06
C HIS A 98 8.62 -1.27 -2.57
N PHE A 99 9.71 -1.50 -3.27
CA PHE A 99 9.67 -1.58 -4.73
C PHE A 99 9.14 -2.97 -5.15
N ILE A 100 8.03 -2.98 -5.87
CA ILE A 100 7.31 -4.20 -6.31
C ILE A 100 7.17 -4.30 -7.83
N GLY A 101 7.77 -3.35 -8.57
CA GLY A 101 7.80 -3.37 -10.03
C GLY A 101 8.67 -4.49 -10.58
N THR A 102 8.49 -4.82 -11.85
CA THR A 102 9.44 -5.66 -12.58
C THR A 102 10.73 -4.86 -12.76
N VAL A 103 11.82 -5.31 -12.13
CA VAL A 103 13.15 -4.73 -12.34
C VAL A 103 13.52 -4.94 -13.81
N GLN A 104 13.42 -3.89 -14.62
CA GLN A 104 14.14 -3.85 -15.89
C GLN A 104 15.60 -3.58 -15.54
N SER A 105 16.46 -4.58 -15.73
CA SER A 105 17.87 -4.62 -15.30
C SER A 105 18.69 -3.38 -15.64
N ASN A 106 18.29 -2.63 -16.68
CA ASN A 106 19.03 -1.47 -17.17
C ASN A 106 18.77 -0.16 -16.39
N LYS A 107 17.72 -0.06 -15.55
CA LYS A 107 17.40 1.16 -14.76
C LYS A 107 17.73 1.05 -13.27
N PHE A 108 18.06 -0.15 -12.81
CA PHE A 108 18.40 -0.40 -11.41
C PHE A 108 19.79 0.14 -11.07
N CYS A 109 20.75 0.01 -11.99
CA CYS A 109 22.14 0.43 -11.76
C CYS A 109 22.36 1.95 -11.67
N GLU A 110 21.39 2.76 -12.11
CA GLU A 110 21.54 4.22 -12.14
C GLU A 110 20.97 4.88 -10.87
N VAL A 111 19.84 4.38 -10.34
CA VAL A 111 19.18 4.98 -9.17
C VAL A 111 19.67 4.41 -7.83
N VAL A 112 20.19 3.18 -7.82
CA VAL A 112 20.64 2.51 -6.58
C VAL A 112 22.00 3.02 -6.06
N LYS A 113 22.69 3.89 -6.80
CA LYS A 113 24.00 4.40 -6.37
C LYS A 113 23.97 5.44 -5.25
N GLU A 114 22.81 5.93 -4.83
CA GLU A 114 22.76 7.05 -3.84
C GLU A 114 21.99 6.77 -2.53
N ASN A 115 21.25 5.66 -2.36
CA ASN A 115 20.53 5.36 -1.11
C ASN A 115 20.43 3.84 -0.88
N GLU A 116 21.45 3.23 -0.27
CA GLU A 116 21.53 1.76 -0.10
C GLU A 116 20.68 1.18 1.05
N ASP A 117 20.09 1.99 1.93
CA ASP A 117 19.57 1.47 3.21
C ASP A 117 18.03 1.26 3.33
N ASP A 118 17.19 1.64 2.35
CA ASP A 118 15.72 1.73 2.57
C ASP A 118 14.81 0.88 1.63
N PHE A 119 15.34 -0.05 0.82
CA PHE A 119 14.52 -0.76 -0.18
C PHE A 119 14.42 -2.29 0.04
N GLU A 120 13.32 -2.75 0.65
CA GLU A 120 12.95 -4.17 0.61
C GLU A 120 12.27 -4.53 -0.72
N LEU A 121 13.00 -5.26 -1.57
CA LEU A 121 12.48 -5.86 -2.80
C LEU A 121 11.48 -6.97 -2.47
N SER A 122 10.20 -6.75 -2.78
CA SER A 122 9.13 -7.71 -2.49
C SER A 122 8.53 -8.24 -3.82
N MET A 123 8.51 -9.56 -4.05
CA MET A 123 7.91 -10.23 -5.24
C MET A 123 6.52 -10.84 -4.94
N GLY A 124 5.50 -10.52 -5.75
CA GLY A 124 4.09 -10.99 -5.83
C GLY A 124 3.21 -11.33 -4.59
N MET A 125 1.93 -10.90 -4.62
CA MET A 125 0.68 -11.71 -4.59
C MET A 125 -0.52 -10.76 -4.39
N SER A 126 -1.20 -10.41 -5.49
CA SER A 126 -2.32 -9.47 -5.50
C SER A 126 -3.52 -10.09 -6.21
N HIS A 127 -4.50 -10.57 -5.44
CA HIS A 127 -5.95 -10.62 -5.73
C HIS A 127 -6.69 -11.50 -4.71
N ASP A 128 -6.00 -12.49 -4.12
CA ASP A 128 -6.55 -13.42 -3.13
C ASP A 128 -5.62 -13.56 -1.92
N PHE A 129 -5.67 -12.57 -1.04
CA PHE A 129 -4.79 -12.54 0.14
C PHE A 129 -5.24 -13.49 1.24
N GLU A 130 -6.52 -13.85 1.29
CA GLU A 130 -7.07 -14.77 2.27
C GLU A 130 -6.48 -16.17 2.04
N THR A 131 -6.49 -16.65 0.80
CA THR A 131 -5.81 -17.88 0.42
C THR A 131 -4.30 -17.80 0.61
N ALA A 132 -3.68 -16.64 0.34
CA ALA A 132 -2.25 -16.43 0.55
C ALA A 132 -1.85 -16.60 2.04
N ILE A 133 -2.63 -16.03 2.96
CA ILE A 133 -2.42 -16.18 4.40
C ILE A 133 -2.63 -17.65 4.80
N ALA A 134 -3.66 -18.32 4.27
CA ALA A 134 -3.87 -19.75 4.52
C ALA A 134 -2.67 -20.62 4.07
N GLN A 135 -1.99 -20.24 2.98
CA GLN A 135 -0.83 -20.93 2.43
C GLN A 135 0.52 -20.54 3.06
N GLY A 136 0.55 -19.62 4.04
CA GLY A 136 1.79 -19.25 4.75
C GLY A 136 2.46 -17.94 4.28
N SER A 137 1.79 -17.10 3.48
CA SER A 137 2.37 -15.84 3.00
C SER A 137 2.47 -14.78 4.10
N THR A 138 3.69 -14.38 4.44
CA THR A 138 3.98 -13.41 5.53
C THR A 138 3.76 -11.95 5.13
N SER A 139 3.69 -11.64 3.83
CA SER A 139 3.41 -10.29 3.33
C SER A 139 2.28 -10.32 2.30
N VAL A 140 1.32 -9.41 2.46
CA VAL A 140 0.13 -9.30 1.62
C VAL A 140 0.14 -7.95 0.91
N ARG A 141 -0.09 -7.95 -0.41
CA ARG A 141 -0.15 -6.72 -1.21
C ARG A 141 -1.56 -6.39 -1.64
N VAL A 142 -2.02 -5.21 -1.29
CA VAL A 142 -3.36 -4.75 -1.67
C VAL A 142 -3.27 -3.35 -2.26
N GLY A 143 -3.79 -3.18 -3.47
CA GLY A 143 -3.83 -1.90 -4.18
C GLY A 143 -5.27 -1.45 -4.41
N SER A 144 -5.92 -2.02 -5.42
CA SER A 144 -7.25 -1.59 -5.88
C SER A 144 -8.33 -1.62 -4.80
N ALA A 145 -8.27 -2.54 -3.83
CA ALA A 145 -9.26 -2.58 -2.75
C ALA A 145 -9.09 -1.43 -1.74
N ILE A 146 -7.89 -0.84 -1.63
CA ILE A 146 -7.62 0.32 -0.76
C ILE A 146 -7.84 1.61 -1.55
N PHE A 147 -7.21 1.73 -2.72
CA PHE A 147 -7.11 2.99 -3.46
C PHE A 147 -8.11 3.10 -4.62
N GLY A 148 -8.97 2.10 -4.86
CA GLY A 148 -9.90 2.12 -5.98
C GLY A 148 -9.24 2.11 -7.37
N PRO A 149 -9.99 2.38 -8.45
CA PRO A 149 -9.50 2.29 -9.82
C PRO A 149 -8.38 3.29 -10.12
N ARG A 150 -7.57 3.01 -11.14
CA ARG A 150 -6.51 3.92 -11.60
C ARG A 150 -7.13 5.24 -12.08
N LEU A 151 -6.54 6.37 -11.67
CA LEU A 151 -6.92 7.67 -12.23
C LEU A 151 -6.52 7.68 -13.71
N LYS A 152 -7.48 7.88 -14.62
CA LYS A 152 -7.16 8.06 -16.04
C LYS A 152 -6.54 9.45 -16.18
N LYS A 153 -5.35 9.51 -16.79
CA LYS A 153 -4.78 10.79 -17.22
C LYS A 153 -5.75 11.40 -18.22
N VAL A 154 -6.27 12.60 -17.94
CA VAL A 154 -7.07 13.33 -18.91
C VAL A 154 -6.14 13.66 -20.08
N SER A 155 -6.51 13.19 -21.28
CA SER A 155 -5.81 13.44 -22.54
C SER A 155 -5.90 14.89 -22.95
#